data_AF-A0A183J003-F1
#
_entry.id   AF-A0A183J003-F1
#
_cell.length_a   1.000
_cell.length_b   1.000
_cell.length_c   1.000
_cell.angle_alpha   90.00
_cell.angle_beta   90.00
_cell.angle_gamma   90.00
#
_symmetry.space_group_name_H-M   'P 1'
#
loop_
_entity.id
_entity.type
_entity.pdbx_description
1 polymer ?
#
loop_
_entity_poly.entity_id
_entity_poly.type
_entity_poly.pdbx_seq_one_letter_code
_entity_poly.pdbx_strand_id
1 'polypeptide(L)'
;MKAILACFVCIVSIVFVQGKLQRVSAKGRLMCGNVPAKNIDIKLIDQDIGVDDLMSETKTNSDGRFILQGQTSEATTIDPFLKIYHRCNCRKICRRLLKMKIPSSYIASGDKRPTTIDIGTLNLEVEFHKDQRHCF
;
A
#
# COMPACT_ATOMS: atom_id res chain seq x y z
N MET A 1 61.81 21.81 -6.38
CA MET A 1 60.84 22.24 -5.35
C MET A 1 59.48 22.41 -6.01
N LYS A 2 58.47 21.71 -5.46
CA LYS A 2 57.03 22.04 -5.48
C LYS A 2 56.34 22.14 -6.85
N ALA A 3 55.98 20.98 -7.42
CA ALA A 3 54.78 20.88 -8.26
C ALA A 3 53.58 20.71 -7.31
N ILE A 4 53.08 21.83 -6.81
CA ILE A 4 51.72 21.94 -6.29
C ILE A 4 50.85 22.03 -7.54
N LEU A 5 50.27 20.92 -7.99
CA LEU A 5 49.20 21.00 -8.97
C LEU A 5 48.20 19.88 -8.76
N ALA A 6 47.09 20.29 -8.16
CA ALA A 6 45.79 19.65 -8.20
C ALA A 6 45.79 18.16 -7.84
N CYS A 7 45.68 17.94 -6.53
CA CYS A 7 44.89 16.88 -5.95
C CYS A 7 43.50 16.87 -6.64
N PHE A 8 43.41 16.28 -7.83
CA PHE A 8 42.16 15.90 -8.48
C PHE A 8 41.65 14.65 -7.74
N VAL A 9 41.50 14.76 -6.43
CA VAL A 9 40.55 13.93 -5.71
C VAL A 9 39.22 14.41 -6.26
N CYS A 10 38.74 13.72 -7.28
CA CYS A 10 37.33 13.69 -7.61
C CYS A 10 36.63 13.28 -6.32
N ILE A 11 36.24 14.27 -5.52
CA ILE A 11 35.28 14.11 -4.45
C ILE A 11 34.00 13.77 -5.19
N VAL A 12 33.85 12.49 -5.53
CA VAL A 12 32.56 11.90 -5.87
C VAL A 12 31.76 12.10 -4.60
N SER A 13 31.05 13.21 -4.55
CA SER A 13 30.13 13.51 -3.48
C SER A 13 29.02 12.48 -3.63
N ILE A 14 29.14 11.36 -2.93
CA ILE A 14 28.08 10.38 -2.81
C ILE A 14 26.95 11.12 -2.09
N VAL A 15 25.99 11.61 -2.86
CA VAL A 15 24.77 12.17 -2.31
C VAL A 15 24.02 11.00 -1.69
N PHE A 16 24.15 10.83 -0.37
CA PHE A 16 23.34 9.88 0.37
C PHE A 16 21.89 10.34 0.27
N VAL A 17 21.10 9.65 -0.56
CA VAL A 17 19.67 9.89 -0.65
C VAL A 17 19.02 9.28 0.59
N GLN A 18 18.79 10.11 1.60
CA GLN A 18 18.15 9.66 2.84
C GLN A 18 16.64 9.49 2.63
N GLY A 19 16.13 8.30 2.93
CA GLY A 19 14.70 8.01 2.83
C GLY A 19 13.88 8.86 3.81
N LYS A 20 12.69 9.26 3.37
CA LYS A 20 11.68 9.97 4.17
C LYS A 20 10.64 8.97 4.64
N LEU A 21 10.39 8.97 5.95
CA LEU A 21 9.31 8.18 6.53
C LEU A 21 7.96 8.71 6.04
N GLN A 22 7.17 7.83 5.43
CA GLN A 22 5.85 8.15 4.88
C GLN A 22 4.82 7.15 5.40
N ARG A 23 3.60 7.63 5.62
CA ARG A 23 2.56 6.91 6.36
C ARG A 23 1.21 7.06 5.68
N VAL A 24 0.42 5.99 5.70
CA VAL A 24 -0.95 5.97 5.17
C VAL A 24 -1.85 5.16 6.10
N SER A 25 -3.09 5.61 6.29
CA SER A 25 -4.11 4.90 7.05
C SER A 25 -5.39 4.78 6.22
N ALA A 26 -6.00 3.60 6.23
CA ALA A 26 -7.25 3.32 5.52
C ALA A 26 -8.23 2.55 6.40
N LYS A 27 -9.53 2.77 6.18
CA LYS A 27 -10.61 2.01 6.80
C LYS A 27 -11.76 1.81 5.83
N GLY A 28 -12.64 0.87 6.14
CA GLY A 28 -13.87 0.66 5.39
C GLY A 28 -14.66 -0.55 5.89
N ARG A 29 -15.70 -0.92 5.13
CA ARG A 29 -16.53 -2.09 5.38
C ARG A 29 -16.73 -2.88 4.08
N LEU A 30 -16.55 -4.19 4.13
CA LEU A 30 -16.72 -5.09 3.00
C LEU A 30 -17.97 -5.95 3.17
N MET A 31 -18.73 -6.08 2.10
CA MET A 31 -19.94 -6.91 2.00
C MET A 31 -19.76 -7.94 0.88
N CYS A 32 -20.48 -9.04 0.97
CA CYS A 32 -20.65 -10.00 -0.12
C CYS A 32 -22.14 -10.25 -0.29
N GLY A 33 -22.76 -9.57 -1.25
CA GLY A 33 -24.22 -9.44 -1.28
C GLY A 33 -24.73 -8.75 -0.01
N ASN A 34 -25.70 -9.38 0.64
CA ASN A 34 -26.35 -8.80 1.82
C ASN A 34 -25.66 -9.17 3.15
N VAL A 35 -24.56 -9.92 3.13
CA VAL A 35 -23.85 -10.35 4.34
C VAL A 35 -22.50 -9.65 4.49
N PRO A 36 -22.07 -9.30 5.71
CA PRO A 36 -20.73 -8.79 5.93
C PRO A 36 -19.65 -9.79 5.52
N ALA A 37 -18.64 -9.31 4.78
CA ALA A 37 -17.53 -10.14 4.36
C ALA A 37 -16.47 -10.21 5.48
N LYS A 38 -16.59 -11.22 6.35
CA LYS A 38 -15.67 -11.48 7.47
C LYS A 38 -14.37 -12.15 7.02
N ASN A 39 -13.27 -11.89 7.73
CA ASN A 39 -11.98 -12.57 7.58
C ASN A 39 -11.38 -12.44 6.15
N ILE A 40 -11.63 -11.30 5.50
CA ILE A 40 -11.05 -10.94 4.22
C ILE A 40 -9.66 -10.38 4.45
N ASP A 41 -8.66 -10.88 3.72
CA ASP A 41 -7.28 -10.38 3.82
C ASP A 41 -7.14 -9.05 3.10
N ILE A 42 -6.57 -8.09 3.81
CA ILE A 42 -6.34 -6.73 3.32
C ILE A 42 -4.88 -6.40 3.53
N LYS A 43 -4.23 -5.94 2.46
CA LYS A 43 -2.84 -5.50 2.50
C LYS A 43 -2.75 -4.05 2.03
N LEU A 44 -2.01 -3.25 2.78
CA LEU A 44 -1.56 -1.94 2.36
C LEU A 44 -0.12 -2.10 1.88
N ILE A 45 0.11 -1.80 0.61
CA ILE A 45 1.40 -1.97 -0.05
C ILE A 45 1.84 -0.65 -0.67
N ASP A 46 3.14 -0.47 -0.74
CA ASP A 46 3.75 0.49 -1.65
C ASP A 46 4.01 -0.20 -2.99
N GLN A 47 3.77 0.50 -4.10
CA GLN A 47 4.00 -0.06 -5.42
C GLN A 47 5.26 0.55 -6.03
N ASP A 48 6.29 -0.28 -6.17
CA ASP A 48 7.59 0.12 -6.71
C ASP A 48 7.82 -0.41 -8.13
N ILE A 49 8.83 0.17 -8.80
CA ILE A 49 9.43 -0.43 -10.00
C ILE A 49 10.31 -1.61 -9.54
N GLY A 50 9.67 -2.71 -9.18
CA GLY A 50 10.36 -3.89 -8.64
C GLY A 50 9.47 -4.72 -7.72
N VAL A 51 9.93 -4.91 -6.48
CA VAL A 51 9.20 -5.66 -5.45
C VAL A 51 8.33 -4.68 -4.67
N ASP A 52 7.02 -4.88 -4.71
CA ASP A 52 6.07 -4.12 -3.88
C ASP A 52 6.40 -4.29 -2.38
N ASP A 53 6.56 -3.20 -1.64
CA ASP A 53 6.74 -3.24 -0.19
C ASP A 53 5.42 -3.48 0.55
N LEU A 54 5.39 -4.50 1.42
CA LEU A 54 4.27 -4.70 2.34
C LEU A 54 4.38 -3.74 3.54
N MET A 55 3.57 -2.69 3.55
CA MET A 55 3.55 -1.72 4.65
C MET A 55 2.73 -2.18 5.86
N SER A 56 1.60 -2.85 5.64
CA SER A 56 0.72 -3.32 6.70
C SER A 56 -0.29 -4.34 6.17
N GLU A 57 -0.81 -5.20 7.05
CA GLU A 57 -1.88 -6.13 6.72
C GLU A 57 -2.87 -6.30 7.87
N THR A 58 -4.12 -6.61 7.52
CA THR A 58 -5.20 -6.87 8.47
C THR A 58 -6.25 -7.80 7.87
N LYS A 59 -7.24 -8.16 8.68
CA LYS A 59 -8.41 -8.92 8.27
C LYS A 59 -9.68 -8.19 8.68
N THR A 60 -10.73 -8.29 7.86
CA THR A 60 -12.04 -7.76 8.25
C THR A 60 -12.61 -8.51 9.46
N ASN A 61 -13.24 -7.77 10.37
CA ASN A 61 -13.91 -8.34 11.54
C ASN A 61 -15.27 -8.98 11.18
N SER A 62 -16.05 -9.39 12.20
CA SER A 62 -17.38 -10.00 12.01
C SER A 62 -18.39 -9.11 11.27
N ASP A 63 -18.25 -7.78 11.36
CA ASP A 63 -19.10 -6.82 10.68
C ASP A 63 -18.57 -6.41 9.30
N GLY A 64 -17.53 -7.10 8.82
CA GLY A 64 -16.85 -6.80 7.56
C GLY A 64 -15.98 -5.53 7.62
N ARG A 65 -15.79 -4.95 8.80
CA ARG A 65 -15.03 -3.69 8.97
C ARG A 65 -13.54 -3.96 9.08
N PHE A 66 -12.74 -3.02 8.60
CA PHE A 66 -11.30 -3.02 8.78
C PHE A 66 -10.78 -1.60 9.02
N ILE A 67 -9.62 -1.53 9.66
CA ILE A 67 -8.75 -0.36 9.73
C ILE A 67 -7.31 -0.85 9.74
N LEU A 68 -6.43 -0.18 9.00
CA LEU A 68 -5.00 -0.45 9.01
C LEU A 68 -4.22 0.84 8.75
N GLN A 69 -3.00 0.88 9.28
CA GLN A 69 -2.03 1.93 9.02
C GLN A 69 -0.70 1.25 8.71
N GLY A 70 -0.02 1.76 7.69
CA GLY A 70 1.29 1.31 7.26
C GLY A 70 2.25 2.46 7.05
N GLN A 71 3.53 2.16 7.03
CA GLN A 71 4.58 3.12 6.79
C GLN A 71 5.78 2.46 6.09
N THR A 72 6.50 3.23 5.31
CA THR A 72 7.82 2.85 4.78
C THR A 72 8.71 4.10 4.69
N SER A 73 10.02 3.90 4.59
CA SER A 73 11.01 4.97 4.45
C SER A 73 11.57 4.96 3.03
N GLU A 74 11.16 5.92 2.21
CA GLU A 74 11.48 5.96 0.79
C GLU A 74 12.01 7.35 0.40
N ALA A 75 12.94 7.40 -0.54
CA ALA A 75 13.48 8.66 -1.06
C ALA A 75 12.44 9.48 -1.82
N THR A 76 11.62 8.78 -2.60
CA THR A 76 10.52 9.28 -3.43
C THR A 76 9.20 9.26 -2.67
N THR A 77 8.14 9.80 -3.27
CA THR A 77 6.80 9.70 -2.69
C THR A 77 6.25 8.30 -2.93
N ILE A 78 5.80 7.65 -1.85
CA ILE A 78 5.22 6.31 -1.92
C ILE A 78 3.98 6.28 -2.82
N ASP A 79 3.72 5.13 -3.44
CA ASP A 79 2.58 4.83 -4.29
C ASP A 79 1.65 3.80 -3.60
N PRO A 80 0.84 4.22 -2.60
CA PRO A 80 0.10 3.32 -1.75
C PRO A 80 -1.10 2.67 -2.46
N PHE A 81 -1.25 1.36 -2.29
CA PHE A 81 -2.41 0.60 -2.74
C PHE A 81 -3.01 -0.26 -1.63
N LEU A 82 -4.34 -0.34 -1.61
CA LEU A 82 -5.09 -1.32 -0.86
C LEU A 82 -5.35 -2.55 -1.74
N LYS A 83 -4.85 -3.72 -1.33
CA LYS A 83 -5.11 -5.01 -1.96
C LYS A 83 -6.09 -5.80 -1.09
N ILE A 84 -7.25 -6.17 -1.65
CA ILE A 84 -8.31 -6.91 -0.97
C ILE A 84 -8.44 -8.28 -1.64
N TYR A 85 -8.19 -9.34 -0.87
CA TYR A 85 -8.21 -10.72 -1.36
C TYR A 85 -9.46 -11.45 -0.87
N HIS A 86 -10.37 -11.79 -1.77
CA HIS A 86 -11.66 -12.35 -1.39
C HIS A 86 -12.10 -13.52 -2.27
N ARG A 87 -13.11 -14.25 -1.80
CA ARG A 87 -13.78 -15.33 -2.55
C ARG A 87 -15.28 -15.08 -2.74
N CYS A 88 -15.74 -13.83 -2.57
CA CYS A 88 -17.14 -13.48 -2.84
C CYS A 88 -17.54 -13.89 -4.27
N ASN A 89 -18.63 -14.64 -4.39
CA ASN A 89 -19.11 -15.29 -5.61
C ASN A 89 -18.05 -16.09 -6.40
N CYS A 90 -17.00 -16.58 -5.72
CA CYS A 90 -15.91 -17.33 -6.35
C CYS A 90 -15.71 -18.70 -5.66
N ARG A 91 -16.12 -19.78 -6.35
CA ARG A 91 -15.88 -21.17 -5.92
C ARG A 91 -14.54 -21.74 -6.39
N LYS A 92 -13.74 -20.93 -7.10
CA LYS A 92 -12.45 -21.36 -7.66
C LYS A 92 -11.39 -21.41 -6.55
N ILE A 93 -10.33 -22.18 -6.79
CA ILE A 93 -9.18 -22.30 -5.88
C ILE A 93 -8.56 -20.91 -5.62
N CYS A 94 -8.41 -20.12 -6.68
CA CYS A 94 -7.82 -18.78 -6.66
C CYS A 94 -8.78 -17.73 -6.08
N ARG A 95 -8.20 -16.76 -5.36
CA ARG A 95 -8.92 -15.61 -4.80
C ARG A 95 -9.04 -14.51 -5.86
N ARG A 96 -10.13 -13.74 -5.79
CA ARG A 96 -10.23 -12.45 -6.48
C ARG A 96 -9.40 -11.42 -5.73
N LEU A 97 -8.72 -10.55 -6.47
CA LEU A 97 -7.92 -9.45 -5.96
C LEU A 97 -8.46 -8.14 -6.52
N LEU A 98 -8.97 -7.31 -5.61
CA LEU A 98 -9.26 -5.91 -5.88
C LEU A 98 -8.06 -5.07 -5.42
N LYS A 99 -7.54 -4.22 -6.32
CA LYS A 99 -6.41 -3.32 -6.04
C LYS A 99 -6.87 -1.86 -6.24
N MET A 100 -6.81 -1.05 -5.19
CA MET A 100 -7.23 0.36 -5.21
C MET A 100 -6.08 1.28 -4.83
N LYS A 101 -5.82 2.32 -5.64
CA LYS A 101 -4.81 3.33 -5.31
C LYS A 101 -5.36 4.25 -4.23
N ILE A 102 -4.56 4.54 -3.21
CA ILE A 102 -4.88 5.58 -2.22
C ILE A 102 -4.35 6.92 -2.76
N PRO A 103 -5.16 7.99 -2.79
CA PRO A 103 -4.70 9.29 -3.27
C PRO A 103 -3.53 9.82 -2.45
N SER A 104 -2.57 10.45 -3.11
CA SER A 104 -1.36 10.99 -2.46
C SER A 104 -1.65 12.05 -1.40
N SER A 105 -2.82 12.71 -1.44
CA SER A 105 -3.27 13.64 -0.40
C SER A 105 -3.47 13.00 0.98
N TYR A 106 -3.51 11.67 1.08
CA TYR A 106 -3.58 10.92 2.33
C TYR A 106 -2.21 10.45 2.85
N ILE A 107 -1.12 10.73 2.12
CA ILE A 107 0.23 10.41 2.56
C ILE A 107 0.70 11.47 3.56
N ALA A 108 1.02 11.03 4.77
CA ALA A 108 1.70 11.87 5.76
C ALA A 108 3.21 11.62 5.73
N SER A 109 4.00 12.69 5.86
CA SER A 109 5.46 12.62 5.91
C SER A 109 6.00 12.91 7.31
N GLY A 110 7.11 12.25 7.67
CA GLY A 110 7.72 12.37 8.99
C GLY A 110 6.73 12.01 10.09
N ASP A 111 6.83 12.64 11.26
CA ASP A 111 6.04 12.30 12.46
C ASP A 111 4.57 12.73 12.44
N LYS A 112 4.10 13.26 11.30
CA LYS A 112 2.69 13.60 11.12
C LYS A 112 1.84 12.34 11.15
N ARG A 113 0.71 12.39 11.85
CA ARG A 113 -0.30 11.34 11.79
C ARG A 113 -1.01 11.40 10.42
N PRO A 114 -1.16 10.28 9.71
CA PRO A 114 -1.93 10.26 8.46
C PRO A 114 -3.42 10.47 8.73
N THR A 115 -4.07 11.24 7.87
CA THR A 115 -5.53 11.23 7.78
C THR A 115 -5.97 9.84 7.32
N THR A 116 -6.95 9.24 7.99
CA THR A 116 -7.48 7.94 7.58
C THR A 116 -8.45 8.11 6.42
N ILE A 117 -8.13 7.53 5.25
CA ILE A 117 -9.10 7.43 4.15
C ILE A 117 -10.21 6.43 4.51
N ASP A 118 -11.47 6.83 4.36
CA ASP A 118 -12.63 5.96 4.48
C ASP A 118 -13.14 5.58 3.09
N ILE A 119 -12.99 4.31 2.71
CA ILE A 119 -13.50 3.83 1.41
C ILE A 119 -15.00 3.53 1.44
N GLY A 120 -15.66 3.75 2.57
CA GLY A 120 -17.08 3.49 2.77
C GLY A 120 -17.40 2.00 2.86
N THR A 121 -18.59 1.62 2.38
CA THR A 121 -19.04 0.23 2.28
C THR A 121 -18.95 -0.25 0.85
N LEU A 122 -18.18 -1.32 0.61
CA LEU A 122 -17.98 -1.92 -0.70
C LEU A 122 -18.56 -3.32 -0.75
N ASN A 123 -19.46 -3.57 -1.71
CA ASN A 123 -19.91 -4.93 -2.02
C ASN A 123 -18.94 -5.58 -3.01
N LEU A 124 -18.32 -6.68 -2.59
CA LEU A 124 -17.31 -7.44 -3.32
C LEU A 124 -17.89 -8.31 -4.47
N GLU A 125 -19.20 -8.24 -4.71
CA GLU A 125 -19.81 -8.80 -5.91
C GLU A 125 -19.47 -8.00 -7.17
N VAL A 126 -19.22 -6.69 -7.02
CA VAL A 126 -18.82 -5.82 -8.12
C VAL A 126 -17.58 -6.38 -8.80
N GLU A 127 -17.61 -6.45 -10.14
CA GLU A 127 -16.46 -6.82 -10.95
C GLU A 127 -15.86 -5.55 -11.54
N PHE A 128 -14.59 -5.30 -11.26
CA PHE A 128 -13.86 -4.21 -11.91
C PHE A 128 -13.12 -4.76 -13.13
N HIS A 129 -13.05 -3.98 -14.21
CA HIS A 129 -12.37 -4.37 -15.47
C HIS A 129 -10.90 -4.80 -15.30
N LYS A 130 -10.28 -4.51 -14.14
CA LYS A 130 -8.90 -4.89 -13.79
C LYS A 130 -8.83 -5.85 -12.61
N ASP A 131 -9.90 -6.53 -12.25
CA ASP A 131 -9.87 -7.55 -11.20
C ASP A 131 -8.89 -8.66 -11.57
N GLN A 132 -7.87 -8.83 -10.72
CA GLN A 132 -6.87 -9.86 -10.90
C GLN A 132 -7.31 -11.13 -10.15
N ARG A 133 -6.85 -12.28 -10.64
CA ARG A 133 -6.97 -13.55 -9.90
C ARG A 133 -5.63 -13.86 -9.27
N HIS A 134 -5.65 -14.12 -7.97
CA HIS A 134 -4.46 -14.49 -7.21
C HIS A 134 -4.55 -15.98 -6.83
N CYS A 135 -3.72 -16.79 -7.49
CA CYS A 135 -3.53 -18.21 -7.22
C CYS A 135 -2.20 -18.38 -6.45
N PHE A 136 -2.16 -19.32 -5.51
CA PHE A 136 -0.92 -19.76 -4.86
C PHE A 136 -0.32 -20.90 -5.67
#